data_AF-A0A7Y5DI40-F1
#
_entry.id   AF-A0A7Y5DI40-F1
#
_cell.length_a   1.000
_cell.length_b   1.000
_cell.length_c   1.000
_cell.angle_alpha   90.00
_cell.angle_beta   90.00
_cell.angle_gamma   90.00
#
_symmetry.space_group_name_H-M   'P 1'
#
loop_
_entity.id
_entity.type
_entity.pdbx_description
1 polymer ?
#
loop_
_entity_poly.entity_id
_entity_poly.type
_entity_poly.pdbx_seq_one_letter_code
_entity_poly.pdbx_strand_id
1 'polypeptide(L)' 'IKGKSAISIARHFGGRQRNFTGEVFWARGYFVSTVGLDEEMVRAYIRNQETEDERYDQMKLGL' A
#
# COMPACT_ATOMS: atom_id res chain seq x y z
N ILE A 1 2.96 -4.82 -10.66
CA ILE A 1 2.11 -3.63 -10.87
C ILE A 1 2.44 -2.55 -9.85
N LYS A 2 2.18 -2.77 -8.55
CA LYS A 2 2.40 -1.81 -7.45
C LYS A 2 3.77 -1.07 -7.48
N GLY A 3 4.89 -1.80 -7.60
CA GLY A 3 6.24 -1.19 -7.61
C GLY A 3 6.50 -0.22 -8.79
N LYS A 4 6.24 -0.66 -10.03
CA LYS A 4 6.41 0.20 -11.22
C LYS A 4 5.48 1.41 -11.18
N SER A 5 4.24 1.23 -10.73
CA SER A 5 3.30 2.35 -10.56
C SER A 5 3.74 3.34 -9.47
N ALA A 6 4.29 2.87 -8.33
CA ALA A 6 4.80 3.74 -7.28
C ALA A 6 5.97 4.61 -7.79
N ILE A 7 6.89 4.01 -8.57
CA ILE A 7 7.98 4.75 -9.22
C ILE A 7 7.45 5.80 -10.18
N SER A 8 6.43 5.44 -10.99
CA SER A 8 5.81 6.36 -11.93
C SER A 8 5.17 7.55 -11.20
N ILE A 9 4.43 7.28 -10.13
CA ILE A 9 3.74 8.32 -9.35
C ILE A 9 4.74 9.26 -8.69
N ALA A 10 5.78 8.74 -8.04
CA ALA A 10 6.82 9.56 -7.42
C ALA A 10 7.54 10.46 -8.44
N ARG A 11 7.75 9.98 -9.67
CA ARG A 11 8.36 10.77 -10.75
C ARG A 11 7.46 11.87 -11.30
N HIS A 12 6.20 11.55 -11.59
CA HIS A 12 5.30 12.47 -12.27
C HIS A 12 4.59 13.44 -11.31
N PHE A 13 4.34 13.01 -10.07
CA PHE A 13 3.54 13.76 -9.10
C PHE A 13 4.28 14.04 -7.79
N GLY A 14 5.31 13.26 -7.45
CA GLY A 14 6.10 13.44 -6.23
C GLY A 14 7.35 14.31 -6.38
N GLY A 15 7.64 14.83 -7.58
CA GLY A 15 8.84 15.64 -7.86
C GLY A 15 10.17 14.87 -7.75
N ARG A 16 10.14 13.54 -7.62
CA ARG A 16 11.34 12.70 -7.45
C ARG A 16 11.87 12.21 -8.79
N GLN A 17 12.98 12.78 -9.25
CA GLN A 17 13.53 12.44 -10.56
C GLN A 17 14.29 11.10 -10.58
N ARG A 18 15.18 10.84 -9.61
CA ARG A 18 16.04 9.64 -9.55
C ARG A 18 16.43 9.26 -8.12
N ASN A 19 16.82 7.99 -7.94
CA ASN A 19 17.52 7.45 -6.75
C ASN A 19 16.90 7.84 -5.39
N PHE A 20 15.57 7.89 -5.32
CA PHE A 20 14.86 8.15 -4.08
C PHE A 20 14.54 6.84 -3.36
N THR A 21 14.64 6.86 -2.03
CA THR A 21 14.35 5.73 -1.14
C THR A 21 13.38 6.18 -0.05
N GLY A 22 12.68 5.22 0.58
CA GLY A 22 11.78 5.50 1.69
C GLY A 22 10.37 5.96 1.32
N GLU A 23 10.05 6.14 0.03
CA GLU A 23 8.68 6.45 -0.39
C GLU A 23 7.85 5.19 -0.66
N VAL A 24 6.75 5.06 0.08
CA VAL A 24 5.81 3.95 -0.04
C VAL A 24 4.45 4.53 -0.45
N PHE A 25 4.02 4.26 -1.69
CA PHE A 25 2.73 4.75 -2.18
C PHE A 25 1.57 3.79 -1.93
N TRP A 26 1.86 2.49 -1.89
CA TRP A 26 0.85 1.45 -1.71
C TRP A 26 0.99 0.79 -0.34
N ALA A 27 -0.13 0.40 0.26
CA ALA A 27 -0.17 -0.51 1.41
C ALA A 27 0.63 -1.80 1.11
N ARG A 28 1.10 -2.51 2.14
CA ARG A 28 1.93 -3.71 1.94
C ARG A 28 1.14 -4.86 1.32
N GLY A 29 -0.09 -5.10 1.78
CA GLY A 29 -0.94 -6.18 1.31
C GLY A 29 -1.58 -5.94 -0.06
N TYR A 30 -2.15 -7.00 -0.63
CA TYR A 30 -3.02 -6.93 -1.79
C TYR A 30 -4.16 -7.96 -1.66
N PHE A 31 -5.28 -7.70 -2.33
CA PHE A 31 -6.43 -8.60 -2.42
C PHE A 31 -6.71 -8.96 -3.88
N VAL A 32 -7.04 -10.22 -4.13
CA VAL A 32 -7.38 -10.75 -5.46
C VAL A 32 -8.53 -11.75 -5.29
N SER A 33 -9.51 -11.71 -6.20
CA SER A 33 -10.58 -12.71 -6.30
C SER A 33 -10.60 -13.31 -7.71
N THR A 34 -10.90 -14.60 -7.80
CA THR A 34 -10.99 -15.36 -9.06
C THR A 34 -12.43 -15.61 -9.52
N VAL A 35 -13.42 -15.39 -8.65
CA VAL A 35 -14.83 -15.79 -8.87
C VAL A 35 -15.80 -14.61 -8.87
N GLY A 36 -15.32 -13.38 -8.65
CA GLY A 36 -16.12 -12.15 -8.58
C GLY A 36 -15.73 -11.29 -7.38
N LEU A 37 -16.01 -9.99 -7.45
CA LEU A 37 -15.77 -9.08 -6.33
C LEU A 37 -17.03 -8.97 -5.50
N ASP A 38 -16.96 -9.46 -4.26
CA ASP A 38 -17.94 -9.17 -3.22
C ASP A 38 -17.51 -7.90 -2.48
N GLU A 39 -18.38 -6.90 -2.46
CA GLU A 39 -18.13 -5.62 -1.80
C GLU A 39 -17.86 -5.79 -0.30
N GLU A 40 -18.56 -6.71 0.36
CA GLU A 40 -18.36 -6.97 1.79
C GLU A 40 -16.97 -7.52 2.06
N MET A 41 -16.50 -8.44 1.22
CA MET A 41 -15.13 -8.98 1.29
C MET A 41 -14.07 -7.91 1.05
N VAL A 42 -14.27 -7.01 0.07
CA VAL A 42 -13.34 -5.92 -0.20
C VAL A 42 -13.29 -4.95 0.99
N ARG A 43 -14.44 -4.58 1.55
CA ARG A 43 -14.52 -3.71 2.74
C ARG A 43 -13.86 -4.36 3.96
N ALA A 44 -14.08 -5.66 4.18
CA ALA A 44 -13.45 -6.40 5.26
C ALA A 44 -11.92 -6.45 5.09
N TYR A 45 -11.44 -6.69 3.86
CA TYR A 45 -10.02 -6.68 3.55
C TYR A 45 -9.37 -5.32 3.84
N ILE A 46 -10.01 -4.22 3.42
CA ILE A 46 -9.50 -2.86 3.67
C ILE A 46 -9.37 -2.59 5.17
N ARG A 47 -10.42 -2.86 5.97
CA ARG A 47 -10.39 -2.63 7.43
C ARG A 47 -9.30 -3.44 8.13
N ASN A 48 -9.13 -4.70 7.72
CA ASN A 48 -8.08 -5.55 8.28
C ASN A 48 -6.69 -5.06 7.88
N GLN A 49 -6.52 -4.60 6.64
CA GLN A 49 -5.26 -4.02 6.16
C GLN A 49 -4.89 -2.76 6.94
N GLU A 50 -5.85 -1.86 7.19
CA GLU A 50 -5.65 -0.64 7.99
C GLU A 50 -5.20 -0.97 9.42
N THR A 51 -5.87 -1.92 10.07
CA THR A 51 -5.52 -2.35 11.45
C THR A 51 -4.10 -2.92 11.51
N GLU A 52 -3.72 -3.75 10.54
CA GLU A 52 -2.38 -4.31 10.48
C GLU A 52 -1.32 -3.24 10.18
N ASP A 53 -1.61 -2.31 9.27
CA ASP A 53 -0.69 -1.21 8.94
C ASP A 53 -0.46 -0.30 10.16
N GLU A 54 -1.50 0.03 10.93
CA GLU A 54 -1.38 0.77 12.21
C GLU A 54 -0.49 0.04 13.21
N ARG A 55 -0.69 -1.27 13.37
CA ARG A 55 0.14 -2.11 14.25
C ARG A 55 1.59 -2.13 13.81
N TYR A 56 1.84 -2.24 12.50
CA TYR A 56 3.20 -2.18 11.95
C TYR A 56 3.86 -0.82 12.20
N ASP A 57 3.13 0.27 12.07
CA ASP A 57 3.67 1.61 12.30
C ASP A 57 3.96 1.87 13.79
N GLN A 58 3.13 1.35 14.71
CA GLN A 58 3.45 1.36 16.14
C GLN A 58 4.73 0.57 16.46
N MET A 59 4.95 -0.59 15.83
CA MET A 59 6.17 -1.37 16.00
C MET A 59 7.42 -0.62 15.50
N LYS A 60 7.31 0.18 14.44
CA LYS A 60 8.42 1.00 13.94
C LYS A 60 8.79 2.15 14.90
N LEU A 61 7.81 2.66 15.66
CA LEU A 61 7.99 3.75 16.62
C LEU A 61 8.52 3.28 17.99
N GLY A 62 8.50 1.97 18.26
CA GLY A 62 8.98 1.36 19.51
C GLY A 62 10.48 1.04 19.56
N LEU A 63 11.29 1.71 18.72
CA LEU A 63 12.76 1.67 18.72
C LEU A 63 13.32 3.10 18.82
#